data_AF-A0A6S7IRV4-F1
#
_entry.id   AF-A0A6S7IRV4-F1
#
_cell.length_a   1.000
_cell.length_b   1.000
_cell.length_c   1.000
_cell.angle_alpha   90.00
_cell.angle_beta   90.00
_cell.angle_gamma   90.00
#
_symmetry.space_group_name_H-M   'P 1'
#
loop_
_entity.id
_entity.type
_entity.pdbx_description
1 polymer ?
#
loop_
_entity_poly.entity_id
_entity_poly.type
_entity_poly.pdbx_seq_one_letter_code
_entity_poly.pdbx_strand_id
1 'polypeptide(L)'
;MLQPIQTTDDIRKIAEKTARWFVLGRARPALESFLNGLSTLGVLDALTQNPDVFRPAFCYYPEKLTAESTENLFQVFQSPVGSNKAVTESLFYHDGMIIYRILKK
;
A
#
# COMPACT_ATOMS: atom_id res chain seq x y z
N MET A 1 -21.53 -18.33 17.67
CA MET A 1 -21.27 -19.61 18.36
C MET A 1 -19.87 -19.56 18.95
N LEU A 2 -19.72 -19.82 20.25
CA LEU A 2 -18.42 -19.92 20.91
C LEU A 2 -17.86 -21.33 20.66
N GLN A 3 -16.61 -21.41 20.21
CA GLN A 3 -15.92 -22.67 19.97
C GLN A 3 -15.02 -22.97 21.19
N PRO A 4 -15.15 -24.13 21.86
CA PRO A 4 -14.25 -24.49 22.95
C PRO A 4 -12.82 -24.71 22.43
N ILE A 5 -11.83 -24.21 23.17
CA ILE A 5 -10.40 -24.31 22.85
C ILE A 5 -9.80 -25.37 23.76
N GLN A 6 -9.35 -26.48 23.19
CA GLN A 6 -8.75 -27.59 23.95
C GLN A 6 -7.30 -27.84 23.57
N THR A 7 -6.92 -27.49 22.34
CA THR A 7 -5.59 -27.72 21.78
C THR A 7 -5.02 -26.47 21.12
N THR A 8 -3.70 -26.46 20.89
CA THR A 8 -3.04 -25.40 20.10
C THR A 8 -3.53 -25.36 18.65
N ASP A 9 -3.96 -26.49 18.09
CA ASP A 9 -4.59 -26.55 16.77
C ASP A 9 -5.94 -25.83 16.72
N ASP A 10 -6.71 -25.84 17.82
CA ASP A 10 -7.97 -25.10 17.89
C ASP A 10 -7.74 -23.59 17.84
N ILE A 11 -6.68 -23.12 18.51
CA ILE A 11 -6.26 -21.71 18.47
C ILE A 11 -5.93 -21.31 17.03
N ARG A 12 -5.14 -22.12 16.32
CA ARG A 12 -4.78 -21.86 14.92
C ARG A 12 -6.02 -21.80 14.02
N LYS A 13 -6.94 -22.76 14.15
CA LYS A 13 -8.20 -22.77 13.37
C LYS A 13 -9.06 -21.54 13.64
N ILE A 14 -9.13 -21.08 14.89
CA ILE A 14 -9.88 -19.86 15.25
C ILE A 14 -9.21 -18.61 14.68
N ALA A 15 -7.88 -18.51 14.76
CA ALA A 15 -7.13 -17.40 14.17
C ALA A 15 -7.36 -17.34 12.66
N GLU A 16 -7.25 -18.48 11.96
CA GLU A 16 -7.51 -18.57 10.53
C GLU A 16 -8.95 -18.19 10.18
N LYS A 17 -9.96 -18.70 10.90
CA LYS A 17 -11.37 -18.37 10.66
C LYS A 17 -11.65 -16.89 10.89
N THR A 18 -11.10 -16.33 11.97
CA THR A 18 -11.25 -14.92 12.32
C THR A 18 -10.63 -14.04 11.24
N ALA A 19 -9.41 -14.35 10.81
CA ALA A 19 -8.75 -13.64 9.72
C ALA A 19 -9.54 -13.72 8.41
N ARG A 20 -10.03 -14.90 8.03
CA ARG A 20 -10.87 -15.07 6.82
C ARG A 20 -12.16 -14.27 6.91
N TRP A 21 -12.86 -14.30 8.05
CA TRP A 21 -14.08 -13.51 8.23
C TRP A 21 -13.79 -12.01 8.18
N PHE A 22 -12.74 -11.55 8.84
CA PHE A 22 -12.37 -10.15 8.88
C PHE A 22 -11.89 -9.62 7.52
N VAL A 23 -11.16 -10.42 6.74
CA VAL A 23 -10.64 -9.98 5.44
C VAL A 23 -11.68 -10.16 4.34
N LEU A 24 -12.35 -11.31 4.29
CA LEU A 24 -13.22 -11.71 3.18
C LEU A 24 -14.71 -11.68 3.55
N GLY A 25 -15.04 -12.24 4.72
CA GLY A 25 -16.44 -12.42 5.14
C GLY A 25 -17.20 -11.11 5.30
N ARG A 26 -16.59 -10.10 5.93
CA ARG A 26 -17.26 -8.81 6.20
C ARG A 26 -17.62 -8.03 4.93
N ALA A 27 -16.82 -8.18 3.87
CA ALA A 27 -17.02 -7.45 2.62
C ALA A 27 -17.98 -8.19 1.68
N ARG A 28 -18.29 -9.45 1.96
CA ARG A 28 -19.03 -10.34 1.06
C ARG A 28 -20.40 -9.79 0.63
N PRO A 29 -21.28 -9.28 1.54
CA PRO A 29 -22.58 -8.76 1.10
C PRO A 29 -22.47 -7.55 0.18
N ALA A 30 -21.52 -6.64 0.47
CA ALA A 30 -21.28 -5.48 -0.35
C ALA A 30 -20.71 -5.87 -1.72
N LEU A 31 -19.79 -6.84 -1.76
CA LEU A 31 -19.23 -7.39 -2.99
C LEU A 31 -20.30 -8.06 -3.85
N GLU A 32 -21.15 -8.90 -3.27
CA GLU A 32 -22.24 -9.58 -4.00
C GLU A 32 -23.23 -8.57 -4.59
N SER A 33 -23.63 -7.56 -3.81
CA SER A 33 -24.49 -6.47 -4.29
C SER A 33 -23.85 -5.68 -5.43
N PHE A 34 -22.55 -5.38 -5.31
CA PHE A 34 -21.78 -4.69 -6.34
C PHE A 34 -21.70 -5.49 -7.64
N LEU A 35 -21.39 -6.79 -7.56
CA LEU A 35 -21.35 -7.69 -8.71
C LEU A 35 -22.72 -7.81 -9.40
N ASN A 36 -23.80 -7.89 -8.61
CA ASN A 36 -25.17 -7.87 -9.15
C ASN A 36 -25.46 -6.57 -9.90
N GLY A 37 -25.07 -5.42 -9.34
CA GLY A 37 -25.18 -4.12 -10.00
C GLY A 37 -24.46 -4.08 -11.34
N LEU A 38 -23.18 -4.51 -11.37
CA LEU A 38 -22.39 -4.57 -12.60
C LEU A 38 -22.97 -5.53 -13.65
N SER A 39 -23.61 -6.61 -13.21
CA SER A 39 -24.24 -7.58 -14.11
C SER A 39 -25.46 -7.00 -14.85
N THR A 40 -26.14 -6.00 -14.28
CA THR A 40 -27.41 -5.46 -14.80
C THR A 40 -27.30 -4.96 -16.25
N LEU A 41 -26.14 -4.41 -16.63
CA LEU A 41 -25.88 -3.90 -17.98
C LEU A 41 -24.71 -4.64 -18.68
N GLY A 42 -24.34 -5.83 -18.20
CA GLY A 42 -23.25 -6.63 -18.77
C GLY A 42 -21.83 -6.11 -18.49
N VAL A 43 -21.67 -5.12 -17.58
CA VAL A 43 -20.35 -4.57 -17.22
C VAL A 43 -19.50 -5.64 -16.53
N LEU A 44 -20.10 -6.52 -15.74
CA LEU A 44 -19.37 -7.61 -15.09
C LEU A 44 -18.70 -8.55 -16.12
N ASP A 45 -19.39 -8.87 -17.20
CA ASP A 45 -18.85 -9.72 -18.27
C ASP A 45 -17.70 -9.03 -19.00
N ALA A 46 -17.89 -7.75 -19.37
CA ALA A 46 -16.86 -6.95 -20.01
C ALA A 46 -15.60 -6.80 -19.13
N LEU A 47 -15.81 -6.58 -17.82
CA LEU A 47 -14.75 -6.49 -16.82
C LEU A 47 -13.99 -7.82 -16.69
N THR A 48 -14.71 -8.94 -16.67
CA THR A 48 -14.11 -10.28 -16.56
C THR A 48 -13.28 -10.63 -17.81
N GLN A 49 -13.73 -10.22 -19.00
CA GLN A 49 -13.01 -10.45 -20.25
C GLN A 49 -11.79 -9.54 -20.42
N ASN A 50 -11.84 -8.31 -19.89
CA ASN A 50 -10.80 -7.29 -20.12
C ASN A 50 -10.35 -6.60 -18.82
N PRO A 51 -9.87 -7.34 -17.81
CA PRO A 51 -9.66 -6.80 -16.46
C PRO A 51 -8.68 -5.62 -16.42
N ASP A 52 -7.64 -5.62 -17.25
CA ASP A 52 -6.62 -4.57 -17.26
C ASP A 52 -7.14 -3.22 -17.77
N VAL A 53 -8.15 -3.23 -18.65
CA VAL A 53 -8.80 -2.00 -19.14
C VAL A 53 -9.59 -1.32 -18.03
N PHE A 54 -10.21 -2.12 -17.16
CA PHE A 54 -11.05 -1.63 -16.07
C PHE A 54 -10.28 -1.36 -14.78
N ARG A 55 -9.06 -1.92 -14.62
CA ARG A 55 -8.19 -1.71 -13.45
C ARG A 55 -8.04 -0.23 -13.06
N PRO A 56 -7.75 0.73 -13.95
CA PRO A 56 -7.61 2.14 -13.57
C PRO A 56 -8.90 2.77 -13.03
N ALA A 57 -10.07 2.25 -13.42
CA ALA A 57 -11.36 2.77 -12.95
C ALA A 57 -11.80 2.20 -11.60
N PHE A 58 -11.46 0.93 -11.32
CA PHE A 58 -11.94 0.22 -10.12
C PHE A 58 -10.87 -0.03 -9.06
N CYS A 59 -9.60 -0.01 -9.42
CA CYS A 59 -8.49 -0.29 -8.53
C CYS A 59 -7.56 0.91 -8.44
N TYR A 60 -6.86 1.00 -7.32
CA TYR A 60 -5.74 1.93 -7.22
C TYR A 60 -4.70 1.56 -8.28
N TYR A 61 -4.49 2.47 -9.22
CA TYR A 61 -3.41 2.39 -10.20
C TYR A 61 -2.29 3.31 -9.71
N PRO A 62 -1.25 2.78 -9.05
CA PRO A 62 -0.19 3.61 -8.51
C PRO A 62 0.44 4.40 -9.64
N GLU A 63 0.49 5.72 -9.47
CA GLU A 63 1.34 6.56 -10.30
C GLU A 63 2.77 6.07 -10.17
N LYS A 64 3.49 6.00 -11.30
CA LYS A 64 4.90 5.60 -11.26
C LYS A 64 5.65 6.62 -10.44
N LEU A 65 6.29 6.14 -9.39
CA LEU A 65 7.15 6.96 -8.56
C LEU A 65 8.32 7.46 -9.43
N THR A 66 8.32 8.76 -9.73
CA THR A 66 9.39 9.45 -10.46
C THR A 66 10.43 9.99 -9.48
N ALA A 67 11.65 10.27 -9.97
CA ALA A 67 12.69 10.91 -9.16
C ALA A 67 12.20 12.21 -8.51
N GLU A 68 11.44 13.02 -9.25
CA GLU A 68 10.82 14.25 -8.77
C GLU A 68 9.79 13.99 -7.66
N SER A 69 8.89 13.02 -7.87
CA SER A 69 7.91 12.65 -6.83
C SER A 69 8.59 12.10 -5.58
N THR A 70 9.71 11.37 -5.72
CA THR A 70 10.47 10.89 -4.56
C THR A 70 11.18 12.00 -3.82
N GLU A 71 11.75 12.98 -4.53
CA GLU A 71 12.46 14.10 -3.91
C GLU A 71 11.49 14.91 -3.05
N ASN A 72 10.28 15.13 -3.53
CA ASN A 72 9.23 15.87 -2.82
C ASN A 72 8.66 15.14 -1.59
N LEU A 73 8.89 13.82 -1.43
CA LEU A 73 8.45 13.07 -0.26
C LEU A 73 9.36 13.29 0.96
N PHE A 74 10.60 13.71 0.75
CA PHE A 74 11.57 13.87 1.83
C PHE A 74 11.89 15.35 2.06
N GLN A 75 11.74 15.79 3.30
CA GLN A 75 12.26 17.09 3.73
C GLN A 75 13.63 16.90 4.34
N VAL A 76 14.62 17.58 3.77
CA VAL A 76 15.96 17.66 4.36
C VAL A 76 15.90 18.61 5.55
N PHE A 77 16.11 18.08 6.75
CA PHE A 77 16.34 18.92 7.93
C PHE A 77 17.83 19.21 8.04
N GLN A 78 18.20 20.47 7.86
CA GLN A 78 19.57 20.93 8.07
C GLN A 78 19.81 21.21 9.56
N SER A 79 21.01 20.87 10.02
CA SER A 79 21.47 21.22 11.35
C SER A 79 21.58 22.76 11.49
N PRO A 80 21.43 23.32 12.71
CA PRO A 80 21.57 24.75 12.92
C PRO A 80 22.89 25.31 12.40
N VAL A 81 22.82 26.50 11.80
CA VAL A 81 23.97 27.23 11.24
C VAL A 81 25.05 27.38 12.31
N GLY A 82 26.29 27.03 11.96
CA GLY A 82 27.45 27.11 12.86
C GLY A 82 27.72 25.86 13.69
N SER A 83 26.89 24.81 13.61
CA SER A 83 27.24 23.51 14.20
C SER A 83 28.28 22.76 13.36
N ASN A 84 29.08 21.91 14.00
CA ASN A 84 30.01 21.00 13.29
C ASN A 84 29.29 20.10 12.28
N LYS A 85 28.00 19.80 12.53
CA LYS A 85 27.15 19.04 11.62
C LYS A 85 26.76 19.85 10.39
N ALA A 86 26.38 21.11 10.54
CA ALA A 86 26.04 21.99 9.42
C ALA A 86 27.21 22.24 8.46
N VAL A 87 28.44 22.33 8.98
CA VAL A 87 29.67 22.42 8.16
C VAL A 87 29.90 21.14 7.34
N THR A 88 29.55 19.98 7.91
CA THR A 88 29.68 18.70 7.20
C THR A 88 28.58 18.55 6.16
N GLU A 89 27.34 18.93 6.49
CA GLU A 89 26.19 18.89 5.58
C GLU A 89 26.41 19.80 4.35
N SER A 90 26.93 21.02 4.52
CA SER A 90 27.12 21.95 3.40
C SER A 90 28.10 21.46 2.32
N LEU A 91 29.05 20.58 2.67
CA LEU A 91 29.98 19.97 1.72
C LEU A 91 29.28 19.02 0.73
N PHE A 92 28.11 18.47 1.10
CA PHE A 92 27.35 17.52 0.28
C PHE A 92 26.21 18.16 -0.52
N TYR A 93 25.94 19.47 -0.33
CA TYR A 93 24.79 20.20 -0.90
C TYR A 93 25.16 21.16 -2.05
N HIS A 94 26.36 21.08 -2.60
CA HIS A 94 26.72 21.95 -3.73
C HIS A 94 26.06 21.45 -5.04
N ASP A 95 25.36 22.37 -5.72
CA ASP A 95 24.73 22.21 -7.05
C ASP A 95 23.40 21.42 -7.12
N GLY A 96 22.62 21.39 -6.02
CA GLY A 96 21.25 20.85 -6.04
C GLY A 96 21.17 19.32 -6.23
N MET A 97 22.30 18.61 -6.27
CA MET A 97 22.35 17.16 -6.23
C MET A 97 22.61 16.67 -4.81
N ILE A 98 21.60 16.05 -4.21
CA ILE A 98 21.81 15.19 -3.04
C ILE A 98 22.64 13.98 -3.52
N ILE A 99 23.93 13.96 -3.21
CA ILE A 99 24.76 12.76 -3.43
C ILE A 99 24.34 11.73 -2.37
N TYR A 100 23.37 10.88 -2.71
CA TYR A 100 22.96 9.77 -1.88
C TYR A 100 24.13 8.80 -1.67
N ARG A 101 24.86 8.94 -0.56
CA ARG A 101 25.71 7.86 -0.03
C ARG A 101 24.90 6.99 0.93
N ILE A 102 23.76 6.50 0.46
CA ILE A 102 23.07 5.37 1.08
C ILE A 102 23.42 4.18 0.20
N LEU A 103 24.39 3.38 0.67
CA LEU A 103 24.79 2.02 0.26
C LEU A 103 26.31 1.87 0.38
N LYS A 104 26.81 1.90 1.63
CA LYS A 104 27.96 1.08 2.05
C LYS A 104 27.90 0.87 3.55
N LYS A 105 27.17 -0.17 3.95
CA LYS A 105 27.58 -1.09 5.02
C LYS A 105 27.37 -2.49 4.49
#